data_AF-A0ABD7F1D1-F1
#
_entry.id   AF-A0ABD7F1D1-F1
#
_cell.length_a   1.000
_cell.length_b   1.000
_cell.length_c   1.000
_cell.angle_alpha   90.00
_cell.angle_beta   90.00
_cell.angle_gamma   90.00
#
_symmetry.space_group_name_H-M   'P 1'
#
loop_
_entity.id
_entity.type
_entity.pdbx_description
1 polymer ?
#
loop_
_entity_poly.entity_id
_entity_poly.type
_entity_poly.pdbx_seq_one_letter_code
_entity_poly.pdbx_strand_id
1 'polypeptide(L)'
;MKLSALPVVKLPLVDVSTDPLDLLVVGLALRMKQLARTSPKFIEMTHDRAFRIQIGTDLGFARQIIVNRGQIETVAGHPEQADFILQFADSEQAVKTLMKGDPTAFMTGMQNGSIKMEGDFGLLVWFNQAAKLIPPKLPKPVKEKLKQARLFIKQKTGK
;
A
#
# COMPACT_ATOMS: atom_id res chain seq x y z
N MET A 1 10.90 32.02 6.63
CA MET A 1 10.17 30.92 5.96
C MET A 1 9.69 29.95 7.03
N LYS A 2 8.38 29.85 7.27
CA LYS A 2 7.83 28.83 8.17
C LYS A 2 7.83 27.51 7.39
N LEU A 3 8.78 26.61 7.68
CA LEU A 3 8.71 25.23 7.23
C LEU A 3 7.39 24.68 7.77
N SER A 4 6.40 24.51 6.88
CA SER A 4 5.10 23.93 7.20
C SER A 4 5.34 22.65 8.00
N ALA A 5 4.75 22.57 9.20
CA ALA A 5 4.92 21.45 10.11
C ALA A 5 4.70 20.13 9.36
N LEU A 6 5.81 19.47 8.98
CA LEU A 6 5.75 18.15 8.39
C LEU A 6 5.12 17.26 9.46
N PRO A 7 4.04 16.52 9.15
CA PRO A 7 3.38 15.69 10.13
C PRO A 7 4.39 14.66 10.66
N VAL A 8 4.78 14.82 11.92
CA VAL A 8 5.68 13.89 12.61
C VAL A 8 4.85 12.67 13.02
N VAL A 9 5.00 11.58 12.27
CA VAL A 9 4.40 10.29 12.65
C VAL A 9 5.38 9.58 13.56
N LYS A 10 5.03 9.41 14.84
CA LYS A 10 5.77 8.52 15.75
C LYS A 10 5.62 7.10 15.20
N LEU A 11 6.72 6.54 14.70
CA LEU A 11 6.79 5.15 14.27
C LEU A 11 6.70 4.29 15.53
N PRO A 12 5.68 3.43 15.70
CA PRO A 12 5.75 2.38 16.71
C PRO A 12 6.94 1.47 16.38
N LEU A 13 7.51 0.80 17.38
CA LEU A 13 8.42 -0.32 17.12
C LEU A 13 7.60 -1.37 16.37
N VAL A 14 7.77 -1.43 15.06
CA VAL A 14 7.11 -2.43 14.21
C VAL A 14 8.11 -3.58 14.10
N ASP A 15 7.67 -4.81 14.38
CA ASP A 15 8.43 -5.99 13.99
C ASP A 15 8.43 -6.05 12.45
N VAL A 16 9.46 -5.48 11.83
CA VAL A 16 9.65 -5.40 10.37
C VAL A 16 10.83 -6.29 10.00
N SER A 17 10.59 -7.20 9.05
CA SER A 17 11.60 -8.03 8.43
C SER A 17 12.30 -7.31 7.26
N THR A 18 13.38 -7.92 6.77
CA THR A 18 14.08 -7.43 5.56
C THR A 18 13.40 -7.87 4.26
N ASP A 19 12.25 -8.55 4.33
CA ASP A 19 11.49 -8.94 3.14
C ASP A 19 10.98 -7.67 2.41
N PRO A 20 11.14 -7.57 1.08
CA PRO A 20 10.76 -6.38 0.33
C PRO A 20 9.25 -6.10 0.37
N LEU A 21 8.41 -7.13 0.47
CA LEU A 21 6.97 -6.98 0.61
C LEU A 21 6.63 -6.45 2.00
N ASP A 22 7.33 -6.88 3.04
CA ASP A 22 7.13 -6.36 4.40
C ASP A 22 7.37 -4.85 4.47
N LEU A 23 8.52 -4.42 3.95
CA LEU A 23 8.88 -3.00 3.88
C LEU A 23 7.83 -2.19 3.10
N LEU A 24 7.33 -2.74 2.00
CA LEU A 24 6.29 -2.09 1.20
C LEU A 24 4.97 -1.95 1.98
N VAL A 25 4.49 -3.02 2.61
CA VAL A 25 3.21 -3.04 3.35
C VAL A 25 3.29 -2.13 4.58
N VAL A 26 4.41 -2.11 5.30
CA VAL A 26 4.64 -1.17 6.41
C VAL A 26 4.66 0.27 5.92
N GLY A 27 5.38 0.56 4.82
CA GLY A 27 5.39 1.89 4.21
C GLY A 27 3.99 2.36 3.80
N LEU A 28 3.19 1.44 3.26
CA LEU A 28 1.78 1.67 2.92
C LEU A 28 0.94 2.00 4.15
N ALA A 29 1.04 1.20 5.21
CA ALA A 29 0.29 1.41 6.45
C ALA A 29 0.65 2.76 7.11
N LEU A 30 1.93 3.13 7.13
CA LEU A 30 2.38 4.44 7.62
C LEU A 30 1.81 5.59 6.80
N ARG A 31 1.79 5.45 5.47
CA ARG A 31 1.20 6.45 4.58
C ARG A 31 -0.31 6.57 4.80
N MET A 32 -1.02 5.45 4.96
CA MET A 32 -2.44 5.43 5.27
C MET A 32 -2.72 6.09 6.64
N LYS A 33 -1.90 5.80 7.65
CA LYS A 33 -1.98 6.43 8.98
C LYS A 33 -1.78 7.94 8.93
N GLN A 34 -0.85 8.41 8.10
CA GLN A 34 -0.70 9.84 7.83
C GLN A 34 -1.94 10.42 7.14
N LEU A 35 -2.44 9.77 6.09
CA LEU A 35 -3.61 10.21 5.32
C LEU A 35 -4.88 10.29 6.17
N ALA A 36 -5.06 9.36 7.11
CA ALA A 36 -6.14 9.37 8.10
C ALA A 36 -6.11 10.59 9.04
N ARG A 37 -5.05 11.40 9.01
CA ARG A 37 -4.95 12.66 9.77
C ARG A 37 -4.88 13.90 8.89
N THR A 38 -4.45 13.76 7.64
CA THR A 38 -4.12 14.90 6.77
C THR A 38 -5.00 15.04 5.54
N SER A 39 -5.79 14.02 5.17
CA SER A 39 -6.59 14.01 3.94
C SER A 39 -8.07 13.87 4.26
N PRO A 40 -8.88 14.94 4.13
CA PRO A 40 -10.33 14.89 4.41
C PRO A 40 -11.04 13.75 3.68
N LYS A 41 -10.72 13.56 2.39
CA LYS A 41 -11.27 12.46 1.59
C LYS A 41 -10.91 11.07 2.12
N PHE A 42 -9.71 10.90 2.68
CA PHE A 42 -9.29 9.61 3.25
C PHE A 42 -9.95 9.37 4.61
N ILE A 43 -10.14 10.44 5.39
CA ILE A 43 -10.87 10.41 6.66
C ILE A 43 -12.31 9.97 6.42
N GLU A 44 -13.02 10.61 5.48
CA GLU A 44 -14.38 10.22 5.09
C GLU A 44 -14.47 8.74 4.66
N MET A 45 -13.47 8.25 3.93
CA MET A 45 -13.44 6.85 3.50
C MET A 45 -13.20 5.83 4.63
N THR A 46 -12.68 6.25 5.78
CA THR A 46 -12.25 5.36 6.87
C THR A 46 -13.00 5.55 8.19
N HIS A 47 -13.64 6.70 8.42
CA HIS A 47 -14.22 7.06 9.73
C HIS A 47 -15.30 6.10 10.25
N ASP A 48 -16.13 5.53 9.37
CA ASP A 48 -17.23 4.62 9.74
C ASP A 48 -16.96 3.17 9.29
N ARG A 49 -15.70 2.80 9.08
CA ARG A 49 -15.33 1.45 8.62
C ARG A 49 -14.45 0.73 9.62
N ALA A 50 -14.70 -0.57 9.77
CA ALA A 50 -13.85 -1.48 10.50
C ALA A 50 -13.62 -2.72 9.64
N PHE A 51 -12.37 -3.01 9.28
CA PHE A 51 -11.98 -4.20 8.54
C PHE A 51 -10.47 -4.46 8.64
N ARG A 52 -10.06 -5.68 8.33
CA ARG A 52 -8.70 -6.19 8.35
C ARG A 52 -8.36 -6.76 6.99
N ILE A 53 -7.29 -6.23 6.37
CA ILE A 53 -6.74 -6.74 5.11
C ILE A 53 -5.44 -7.47 5.41
N GLN A 54 -5.29 -8.68 4.88
CA GLN A 54 -4.04 -9.43 4.90
C GLN A 54 -3.35 -9.37 3.55
N ILE A 55 -2.04 -9.14 3.57
CA ILE A 55 -1.16 -9.30 2.42
C ILE A 55 -0.14 -10.36 2.80
N GLY A 56 -0.06 -11.45 2.03
CA GLY A 56 0.80 -12.59 2.34
C GLY A 56 1.38 -13.27 1.10
N THR A 57 2.28 -14.22 1.34
CA THR A 57 2.89 -15.06 0.30
C THR A 57 2.84 -16.53 0.69
N ASP A 58 2.83 -17.41 -0.31
CA ASP A 58 2.85 -18.87 -0.12
C ASP A 58 4.19 -19.34 0.51
N LEU A 59 5.20 -18.47 0.53
CA LEU A 59 6.50 -18.67 1.18
C LEU A 59 6.52 -18.32 2.68
N GLY A 60 5.36 -18.01 3.26
CA GLY A 60 5.20 -17.83 4.72
C GLY A 60 5.28 -16.39 5.21
N PHE A 61 5.38 -15.40 4.31
CA PHE A 61 5.20 -14.00 4.71
C PHE A 61 3.70 -13.70 4.89
N ALA A 62 3.36 -12.95 5.93
CA ALA A 62 2.05 -12.33 6.06
C ALA A 62 2.14 -11.05 6.90
N ARG A 63 1.34 -10.05 6.55
CA ARG A 63 1.11 -8.85 7.36
C ARG A 63 -0.32 -8.39 7.19
N GLN A 64 -0.93 -7.97 8.30
CA GLN A 64 -2.28 -7.42 8.31
C GLN A 64 -2.25 -5.90 8.47
N ILE A 65 -3.11 -5.21 7.73
CA ILE A 65 -3.45 -3.80 7.88
C ILE A 65 -4.85 -3.75 8.48
N ILE A 66 -4.98 -3.04 9.60
CA ILE A 66 -6.23 -2.92 10.35
C ILE A 66 -6.73 -1.49 10.18
N VAL A 67 -7.96 -1.37 9.69
CA VAL A 67 -8.69 -0.10 9.63
C VAL A 67 -9.80 -0.18 10.65
N ASN A 68 -9.84 0.76 11.59
CA ASN A 68 -10.88 0.81 12.61
C ASN A 68 -11.28 2.26 12.90
N ARG A 69 -12.40 2.69 12.34
CA ARG A 69 -13.00 4.01 12.54
C ARG A 69 -11.99 5.16 12.38
N GLY A 70 -11.29 5.16 11.26
CA GLY A 70 -10.23 6.13 10.94
C GLY A 70 -8.86 5.83 11.57
N GLN A 71 -8.74 4.86 12.47
CA GLN A 71 -7.44 4.40 12.97
C GLN A 71 -6.84 3.37 12.02
N ILE A 72 -5.54 3.52 11.74
CA ILE A 72 -4.78 2.61 10.88
C ILE A 72 -3.64 2.00 11.68
N GLU A 73 -3.63 0.67 11.73
CA GLU A 73 -2.62 -0.14 12.39
C GLU A 73 -2.12 -1.25 11.47
N THR A 74 -1.01 -1.87 11.83
CA THR A 74 -0.49 -3.04 11.14
C THR A 74 0.19 -3.99 12.11
N VAL A 75 0.07 -5.29 11.85
CA VAL A 75 0.65 -6.36 12.65
C VAL A 75 1.28 -7.41 11.74
N ALA A 76 2.44 -7.93 12.13
CA ALA A 76 3.11 -9.01 11.41
C ALA A 76 2.34 -10.32 11.57
N GLY A 77 2.44 -11.20 10.57
CA GLY A 77 1.72 -12.46 10.52
C GLY A 77 0.22 -12.29 10.24
N HIS A 78 -0.53 -13.29 10.70
CA HIS A 78 -1.98 -13.38 10.55
C HIS A 78 -2.65 -13.80 11.87
N PRO A 79 -2.53 -12.98 12.94
CA PRO A 79 -2.98 -13.34 14.28
C PRO A 79 -4.51 -13.50 14.40
N GLU A 80 -5.27 -12.85 13.52
CA GLU A 80 -6.73 -12.92 13.47
C GLU A 80 -7.21 -13.17 12.04
N GLN A 81 -8.45 -13.62 11.88
CA GLN A 81 -9.07 -13.75 10.56
C GLN A 81 -9.19 -12.38 9.89
N ALA A 82 -8.72 -12.27 8.65
CA ALA A 82 -8.87 -11.06 7.85
C ALA A 82 -10.19 -11.09 7.07
N ASP A 83 -10.79 -9.91 6.88
CA ASP A 83 -11.98 -9.72 6.05
C ASP A 83 -11.65 -9.84 4.57
N PHE A 84 -10.40 -9.54 4.19
CA PHE A 84 -9.90 -9.74 2.84
C PHE A 84 -8.44 -10.18 2.87
N ILE A 85 -8.12 -11.22 2.11
CA ILE A 85 -6.77 -11.79 2.00
C ILE A 85 -6.31 -11.65 0.56
N LEU A 86 -5.12 -11.09 0.40
CA LEU A 86 -4.38 -11.03 -0.85
C LEU A 86 -3.11 -11.87 -0.69
N GLN A 87 -3.13 -13.05 -1.29
CA GLN A 87 -2.09 -14.06 -1.15
C GLN A 87 -1.32 -14.18 -2.47
N PHE A 88 -0.01 -14.00 -2.44
CA PHE A 88 0.88 -14.07 -3.60
C PHE A 88 1.71 -15.35 -3.59
N ALA A 89 2.26 -15.76 -4.74
CA ALA A 89 3.23 -16.85 -4.77
C ALA A 89 4.52 -16.47 -4.02
N ASP A 90 5.03 -15.26 -4.26
CA ASP A 90 6.27 -14.77 -3.66
C ASP A 90 6.28 -13.24 -3.47
N SER A 91 7.23 -12.76 -2.65
CA SER A 91 7.35 -11.36 -2.25
C SER A 91 7.77 -10.44 -3.41
N GLU A 92 8.60 -10.90 -4.34
CA GLU A 92 9.01 -10.07 -5.48
C GLU A 92 7.86 -9.80 -6.42
N GLN A 93 7.09 -10.84 -6.74
CA GLN A 93 5.90 -10.73 -7.56
C GLN A 93 4.87 -9.82 -6.90
N ALA A 94 4.67 -9.96 -5.59
CA ALA A 94 3.77 -9.13 -4.81
C ALA A 94 4.14 -7.65 -4.92
N VAL A 95 5.42 -7.31 -4.67
CA VAL A 95 5.93 -5.94 -4.78
C VAL A 95 5.74 -5.39 -6.19
N LYS A 96 6.12 -6.16 -7.22
CA LYS A 96 5.96 -5.76 -8.63
C LYS A 96 4.50 -5.47 -8.97
N THR A 97 3.58 -6.30 -8.49
CA THR A 97 2.13 -6.16 -8.74
C THR A 97 1.55 -4.96 -8.01
N LEU A 98 1.80 -4.85 -6.69
CA LEU A 98 1.33 -3.75 -5.85
C LEU A 98 1.85 -2.39 -6.31
N MET A 99 3.11 -2.32 -6.75
CA MET A 99 3.71 -1.07 -7.23
C MET A 99 3.20 -0.63 -8.59
N LYS A 100 2.82 -1.56 -9.46
CA LYS A 100 2.12 -1.22 -10.70
C LYS A 100 0.73 -0.67 -10.41
N GLY A 101 0.02 -1.23 -9.43
CA GLY A 101 -1.33 -0.81 -9.07
C GLY A 101 -2.33 -0.87 -10.23
N ASP A 102 -2.03 -1.69 -11.24
CA ASP A 102 -2.81 -1.85 -12.47
C ASP A 102 -3.72 -3.08 -12.31
N PRO A 103 -5.05 -2.94 -12.47
CA PRO A 103 -5.98 -4.06 -12.45
C PRO A 103 -5.55 -5.24 -13.33
N THR A 104 -4.93 -4.97 -14.49
CA THR A 104 -4.47 -6.02 -15.41
C THR A 104 -3.46 -6.97 -14.75
N ALA A 105 -2.51 -6.43 -13.98
CA ALA A 105 -1.49 -7.24 -13.32
C ALA A 105 -2.09 -8.17 -12.26
N PHE A 106 -3.10 -7.69 -11.52
CA PHE A 106 -3.85 -8.52 -10.58
C PHE A 106 -4.66 -9.59 -11.29
N MET A 107 -5.38 -9.23 -12.35
CA MET A 107 -6.19 -10.18 -13.13
C MET A 107 -5.34 -11.30 -13.73
N THR A 108 -4.19 -10.97 -14.34
CA THR A 108 -3.27 -11.98 -14.87
C THR A 108 -2.72 -12.89 -13.77
N GLY A 109 -2.36 -12.31 -12.61
CA GLY A 109 -1.89 -13.09 -11.46
C GLY A 109 -2.96 -14.03 -10.89
N MET A 110 -4.23 -13.63 -10.91
CA MET A 110 -5.34 -14.52 -10.54
C MET A 110 -5.55 -15.63 -11.57
N GLN A 111 -5.50 -15.30 -12.87
CA GLN A 111 -5.69 -16.27 -13.95
C GLN A 111 -4.63 -17.37 -13.97
N ASN A 112 -3.37 -17.03 -13.66
CA ASN A 112 -2.27 -18.00 -13.63
C ASN A 112 -2.05 -18.62 -12.23
N GLY A 113 -2.92 -18.32 -11.26
CA GLY A 113 -2.89 -18.89 -9.91
C GLY A 113 -1.80 -18.36 -8.97
N SER A 114 -1.02 -17.38 -9.41
CA SER A 114 0.04 -16.76 -8.60
C SER A 114 -0.46 -15.70 -7.61
N ILE A 115 -1.70 -15.26 -7.76
CA ILE A 115 -2.41 -14.40 -6.82
C ILE A 115 -3.73 -15.07 -6.47
N LYS A 116 -3.98 -15.26 -5.18
CA LYS A 116 -5.26 -15.72 -4.64
C LYS A 116 -5.88 -14.58 -3.84
N MET A 117 -7.18 -14.40 -3.99
CA MET A 117 -7.96 -13.40 -3.28
C MET A 117 -9.12 -14.09 -2.56
N GLU A 118 -9.26 -13.83 -1.27
CA GLU A 118 -10.29 -14.44 -0.42
C GLU A 118 -10.97 -13.38 0.45
N GLY A 119 -12.25 -13.59 0.77
CA GLY A 119 -13.03 -12.68 1.62
C GLY A 119 -13.89 -11.67 0.86
N ASP A 120 -14.05 -10.48 1.43
CA ASP A 120 -14.92 -9.42 0.89
C ASP A 120 -14.28 -8.66 -0.27
N PHE A 121 -14.67 -9.01 -1.50
CA PHE A 121 -14.24 -8.31 -2.72
C PHE A 121 -14.67 -6.84 -2.78
N GLY A 122 -15.66 -6.40 -1.99
CA GLY A 122 -15.98 -4.99 -1.82
C GLY A 122 -14.80 -4.16 -1.30
N LEU A 123 -13.91 -4.78 -0.52
CA LEU A 123 -12.69 -4.15 -0.02
C LEU A 123 -11.65 -3.90 -1.14
N LEU A 124 -11.68 -4.62 -2.26
CA LEU A 124 -10.85 -4.30 -3.43
C LEU A 124 -11.26 -2.98 -4.07
N VAL A 125 -12.56 -2.74 -4.20
CA VAL A 125 -13.09 -1.48 -4.74
C VAL A 125 -12.69 -0.33 -3.84
N TRP A 126 -12.85 -0.50 -2.52
CA TRP A 126 -12.38 0.46 -1.53
C TRP A 126 -10.87 0.70 -1.63
N PHE A 127 -10.07 -0.36 -1.72
CA PHE A 127 -8.61 -0.29 -1.80
C PHE A 127 -8.16 0.45 -3.06
N ASN A 128 -8.78 0.21 -4.20
CA ASN A 128 -8.51 0.93 -5.44
C ASN A 128 -8.81 2.43 -5.34
N GLN A 129 -9.83 2.83 -4.58
CA GLN A 129 -10.10 4.24 -4.30
C GLN A 129 -9.05 4.83 -3.35
N ALA A 130 -8.67 4.10 -2.30
CA ALA A 130 -7.65 4.51 -1.33
C ALA A 130 -6.26 4.63 -1.99
N ALA A 131 -5.90 3.70 -2.87
CA ALA A 131 -4.65 3.66 -3.64
C ALA A 131 -4.42 4.93 -4.45
N LYS A 132 -5.48 5.58 -4.96
CA LYS A 132 -5.37 6.86 -5.68
C LYS A 132 -4.91 8.02 -4.79
N LEU A 133 -5.06 7.90 -3.47
CA LEU A 133 -4.69 8.93 -2.48
C LEU A 133 -3.31 8.68 -1.86
N ILE A 134 -2.79 7.47 -2.00
CA ILE A 134 -1.52 7.02 -1.43
C ILE A 134 -0.33 7.78 -2.03
N PRO A 135 -0.19 7.93 -3.36
CA PRO A 135 0.89 8.72 -3.96
C PRO A 135 0.90 10.16 -3.42
N PRO A 136 2.04 10.68 -2.95
CA PRO A 136 2.12 12.04 -2.46
C PRO A 136 1.85 13.05 -3.58
N LYS A 137 1.14 14.13 -3.27
CA LYS A 137 1.00 15.27 -4.18
C LYS A 137 2.36 15.98 -4.29
N LEU A 138 3.14 15.61 -5.30
CA LEU A 138 4.44 16.24 -5.55
C LEU A 138 4.25 17.73 -5.94
N PRO A 139 5.04 18.66 -5.36
CA PRO A 139 5.08 20.05 -5.81
C PRO A 139 5.46 20.14 -7.29
N LYS A 140 4.90 21.14 -8.00
CA LYS A 140 5.22 21.43 -9.41
C LYS A 140 6.73 21.37 -9.72
N PRO A 141 7.64 22.02 -8.95
CA PRO A 141 9.07 21.99 -9.26
C PRO A 141 9.71 20.60 -9.14
N VAL A 142 9.21 19.75 -8.24
CA VAL A 142 9.71 18.37 -8.09
C VAL A 142 9.20 17.49 -9.22
N LYS A 143 7.96 17.68 -9.67
CA LYS A 143 7.38 16.97 -10.82
C LYS A 143 8.17 17.22 -12.10
N GLU A 144 8.54 18.48 -12.36
CA GLU A 144 9.36 18.89 -13.50
C GLU A 144 10.71 18.16 -13.49
N LYS A 145 11.43 18.19 -12.37
CA LYS A 145 12.72 17.51 -12.22
C LYS A 145 12.60 16.00 -12.35
N LEU A 146 11.55 15.39 -11.80
CA LEU A 146 11.30 13.95 -11.93
C LEU A 146 11.03 13.54 -13.38
N LYS A 147 10.29 14.38 -14.13
CA LYS A 147 10.02 14.16 -15.56
C LYS A 147 11.31 14.23 -16.37
N GLN A 148 12.16 15.22 -16.11
CA GLN A 148 13.48 15.36 -16.74
C GLN A 148 14.38 14.15 -16.43
N ALA A 149 14.46 13.73 -15.16
CA ALA A 149 15.24 12.55 -14.76
C ALA A 149 14.74 11.26 -15.42
N ARG A 150 13.41 11.05 -15.48
CA ARG A 150 12.81 9.90 -16.17
C ARG A 150 13.12 9.91 -17.67
N LEU A 151 13.05 11.07 -18.32
CA LEU A 151 13.41 11.21 -19.74
C LEU A 151 14.89 10.91 -19.98
N PHE A 152 15.77 11.40 -19.10
CA PHE A 152 17.20 11.13 -19.17
C PHE A 152 17.53 9.64 -19.00
N ILE A 153 16.90 8.97 -18.02
CA ILE A 153 17.04 7.52 -17.82
C ILE A 153 16.52 6.77 -19.05
N LYS A 154 15.35 7.14 -19.57
CA LYS A 154 14.79 6.53 -20.79
C LYS A 154 15.72 6.68 -21.99
N GLN A 155 16.35 7.84 -22.16
CA GLN A 155 17.34 8.10 -23.22
C GLN A 155 18.62 7.28 -23.05
N LYS A 156 19.09 7.07 -21.81
CA LYS A 156 20.32 6.29 -21.54
C LYS A 156 20.11 4.79 -21.50
N THR A 157 18.94 4.32 -21.10
CA THR A 157 18.67 2.90 -20.82
C THR A 157 17.79 2.25 -21.91
N GLY A 158 17.24 3.02 -22.84
CA GLY A 158 16.43 2.52 -23.96
C GLY A 158 15.09 1.90 -23.56
N LYS A 159 14.69 2.02 -22.28
CA LYS A 159 13.41 1.56 -21.71
C LYS A 159 12.57 2.76 -21.30
#